data_AF-A0A4Y8AIZ1-F1
#
_entry.id   AF-A0A4Y8AIZ1-F1
#
_cell.length_a   1.000
_cell.length_b   1.000
_cell.length_c   1.000
_cell.angle_alpha   90.00
_cell.angle_beta   90.00
_cell.angle_gamma   90.00
#
_symmetry.space_group_name_H-M   'P 1'
#
loop_
_entity.id
_entity.type
_entity.pdbx_description
1 polymer ?
#
loop_
_entity_poly.entity_id
_entity_poly.type
_entity_poly.pdbx_seq_one_letter_code
_entity_poly.pdbx_strand_id
1 'polypeptide(L)'
;MHLVIKAGKVSGEMQWIPKEKDARKGTLEGVLNGNDIKAVWKFMQEGTTDTLGVVFQLSAQQLAQKPFKVVKDGRQQTDTAAGYTLMYKLDNCTKFKTAVKPAL
;
A
#
# COMPACT_ATOMS: atom_id res chain seq x y z
N MET A 1 7.08 0.03 1.53
CA MET A 1 5.76 -0.04 2.19
C MET A 1 5.96 -0.58 3.60
N HIS A 2 5.16 -0.09 4.54
CA HIS A 2 5.12 -0.56 5.93
C HIS A 2 3.66 -0.77 6.31
N LEU A 3 3.30 -1.96 6.80
CA LEU A 3 1.96 -2.29 7.25
C LEU A 3 2.01 -2.73 8.72
N VAL A 4 1.02 -2.29 9.48
CA VAL A 4 0.79 -2.64 10.88
C VAL A 4 -0.61 -3.25 10.95
N ILE A 5 -0.70 -4.47 11.46
CA ILE A 5 -1.95 -5.19 11.62
C ILE A 5 -2.23 -5.34 13.11
N LYS A 6 -3.36 -4.81 13.58
CA LYS A 6 -3.78 -4.88 14.98
C LYS A 6 -5.26 -5.22 15.05
N ALA A 7 -5.59 -6.34 15.69
CA ALA A 7 -6.97 -6.78 15.89
C ALA A 7 -7.83 -6.73 14.60
N GLY A 8 -7.30 -7.23 13.48
CA GLY A 8 -7.97 -7.25 12.18
C GLY A 8 -8.01 -5.90 11.43
N LYS A 9 -7.55 -4.80 12.04
CA LYS A 9 -7.35 -3.52 11.36
C LYS A 9 -5.96 -3.44 10.75
N VAL A 10 -5.88 -2.90 9.55
CA VAL A 10 -4.62 -2.65 8.85
C VAL A 10 -4.41 -1.16 8.72
N SER A 11 -3.24 -0.68 9.15
CA SER A 11 -2.78 0.68 8.94
C SER A 11 -1.37 0.65 8.36
N GLY A 12 -0.93 1.68 7.64
CA GLY A 12 0.43 1.70 7.16
C GLY A 12 0.82 2.89 6.29
N GLU A 13 2.00 2.80 5.70
CA GLU A 13 2.50 3.74 4.70
C GLU A 13 2.90 3.01 3.44
N MET A 14 2.49 3.55 2.29
CA MET A 14 2.87 3.06 0.98
C MET A 14 3.55 4.18 0.19
N GLN A 15 4.64 3.79 -0.46
CA GLN A 15 5.41 4.64 -1.37
C GLN A 15 5.49 3.90 -2.69
N TRP A 16 5.08 4.58 -3.75
CA TRP A 16 5.22 4.13 -5.12
C TRP A 16 6.19 5.08 -5.82
N ILE A 17 7.38 4.58 -6.13
CA ILE A 17 8.48 5.36 -6.72
C ILE A 17 8.81 4.75 -8.09
N PRO A 18 8.05 5.08 -9.13
CA PRO A 18 8.40 4.72 -10.50
C PRO A 18 9.69 5.47 -10.93
N LYS A 19 10.52 4.83 -11.76
CA LYS A 19 11.83 5.38 -12.19
C LYS A 19 11.70 6.67 -13.01
N GLU A 20 10.60 6.83 -13.75
CA GLU A 20 10.40 7.91 -14.74
C GLU A 20 9.16 8.77 -14.47
N LYS A 21 8.51 8.59 -13.32
CA LYS A 21 7.29 9.34 -12.95
C LYS A 21 7.38 9.86 -11.52
N ASP A 22 6.47 10.77 -11.17
CA ASP A 22 6.41 11.34 -9.83
C ASP A 22 6.13 10.26 -8.78
N ALA A 23 6.94 10.31 -7.72
CA ALA A 23 6.76 9.45 -6.56
C ALA A 23 5.47 9.81 -5.83
N ARG A 24 4.69 8.79 -5.48
CA ARG A 24 3.50 8.94 -4.65
C ARG A 24 3.77 8.34 -3.28
N LYS A 25 3.54 9.12 -2.23
CA LYS A 25 3.62 8.65 -0.83
C LYS A 25 2.28 8.91 -0.15
N GLY A 26 1.85 7.95 0.66
CA GLY A 26 0.58 8.04 1.35
C GLY A 26 0.39 7.01 2.46
N THR A 27 -0.73 7.12 3.16
CA THR A 27 -1.13 6.21 4.24
C THR A 27 -2.16 5.20 3.76
N LEU A 28 -2.13 4.02 4.37
CA LEU A 28 -3.06 2.92 4.13
C LEU A 28 -3.93 2.71 5.35
N GLU A 29 -5.23 2.55 5.15
CA GLU A 29 -6.18 2.14 6.19
C GLU A 29 -7.14 1.08 5.63
N GLY A 30 -7.35 0.01 6.37
CA GLY A 30 -8.15 -1.11 5.90
C GLY A 30 -8.40 -2.19 6.94
N VAL A 31 -8.84 -3.35 6.43
CA VAL A 31 -9.18 -4.52 7.24
C VAL A 31 -8.54 -5.77 6.66
N LEU A 32 -8.13 -6.68 7.55
CA LEU A 32 -7.67 -8.02 7.24
C LEU A 32 -8.80 -9.01 7.50
N ASN A 33 -9.18 -9.78 6.48
CA ASN A 33 -10.15 -10.88 6.58
C ASN A 33 -9.48 -12.17 6.12
N GLY A 34 -9.17 -13.06 7.07
CA GLY A 34 -8.32 -14.22 6.80
C GLY A 34 -6.93 -13.76 6.35
N ASN A 35 -6.60 -13.99 5.08
CA ASN A 35 -5.34 -13.56 4.46
C ASN A 35 -5.50 -12.35 3.52
N ASP A 36 -6.73 -11.91 3.27
CA ASP A 36 -6.99 -10.84 2.32
C ASP A 36 -7.09 -9.50 3.04
N ILE A 37 -6.32 -8.52 2.57
CA ILE A 37 -6.34 -7.14 3.06
C ILE A 37 -7.04 -6.28 2.02
N LYS A 38 -8.13 -5.63 2.43
CA LYS A 38 -8.76 -4.56 1.64
C LYS A 38 -8.50 -3.25 2.35
N ALA A 39 -7.80 -2.34 1.68
CA ALA A 39 -7.42 -1.04 2.23
C ALA A 39 -7.65 0.09 1.23
N VAL A 40 -7.70 1.31 1.74
CA VAL A 40 -7.69 2.55 0.97
C VAL A 40 -6.34 3.20 1.16
N TRP A 41 -5.67 3.48 0.05
CA TRP A 41 -4.43 4.25 0.02
C TRP A 41 -4.74 5.71 -0.25
N LYS A 42 -4.45 6.58 0.71
CA LYS A 42 -4.58 8.04 0.58
C LYS A 42 -3.19 8.63 0.33
N PHE A 43 -2.98 9.25 -0.82
CA PHE A 43 -1.67 9.79 -1.22
C PHE A 43 -1.79 11.20 -1.77
N MET A 44 -0.68 11.95 -1.75
CA MET A 44 -0.58 13.27 -2.36
C MET A 44 0.10 13.17 -3.72
N GLN A 45 -0.43 13.86 -4.72
CA GLN A 45 0.21 14.11 -6.02
C GLN A 45 -0.08 15.55 -6.43
N GLU A 46 0.95 16.31 -6.82
CA GLU A 46 0.82 17.68 -7.34
C GLU A 46 -0.02 18.60 -6.42
N GLY A 47 0.17 18.48 -5.11
CA GLY A 47 -0.57 19.27 -4.11
C GLY A 47 -2.03 18.82 -3.88
N THR A 48 -2.52 17.84 -4.62
CA THR A 48 -3.86 17.26 -4.45
C THR A 48 -3.78 15.94 -3.70
N THR A 49 -4.71 15.72 -2.77
CA THR A 49 -4.86 14.42 -2.10
C THR A 49 -5.87 13.57 -2.85
N ASP A 50 -5.46 12.35 -3.19
CA ASP A 50 -6.30 11.35 -3.86
C ASP A 50 -6.32 10.04 -3.06
N THR A 51 -7.28 9.18 -3.38
CA THR A 51 -7.48 7.88 -2.74
C THR A 51 -7.62 6.76 -3.76
N LEU A 52 -7.01 5.61 -3.48
CA LEU A 52 -7.07 4.42 -4.31
C LEU A 52 -7.37 3.21 -3.44
N GLY A 53 -8.44 2.48 -3.77
CA GLY A 53 -8.67 1.17 -3.16
C GLY A 53 -7.57 0.20 -3.59
N VAL A 54 -6.96 -0.49 -2.64
CA VAL A 54 -5.91 -1.49 -2.85
C VAL A 54 -6.31 -2.81 -2.21
N VAL A 55 -5.92 -3.91 -2.87
CA VAL A 55 -6.21 -5.27 -2.41
C VAL A 55 -4.91 -6.04 -2.33
N PHE A 56 -4.61 -6.54 -1.14
CA PHE A 56 -3.46 -7.39 -0.88
C PHE A 56 -3.89 -8.77 -0.42
N GLN A 57 -2.97 -9.72 -0.55
CA GLN A 57 -3.03 -11.02 0.06
C GLN A 57 -1.72 -11.25 0.82
N LEU A 58 -1.86 -11.52 2.12
CA LEU A 58 -0.76 -11.77 3.03
C LEU A 58 -0.46 -13.28 3.09
N SER A 59 0.81 -13.63 2.96
CA SER A 59 1.31 -14.97 3.28
C SER A 59 2.49 -14.87 4.25
N ALA A 60 3.02 -16.02 4.68
CA ALA A 60 4.09 -16.07 5.68
C ALA A 60 5.41 -15.38 5.25
N GLN A 61 5.67 -15.22 3.94
CA GLN A 61 6.92 -14.64 3.44
C GLN A 61 6.74 -13.41 2.53
N GLN A 62 5.53 -13.14 2.08
CA GLN A 62 5.28 -12.10 1.09
C GLN A 62 3.92 -11.45 1.25
N LEU A 63 3.81 -10.26 0.68
CA LEU A 63 2.56 -9.55 0.50
C LEU A 63 2.36 -9.37 -1.00
N ALA A 64 1.30 -9.96 -1.54
CA ALA A 64 0.95 -9.84 -2.95
C ALA A 64 -0.13 -8.77 -3.11
N GLN A 65 -0.08 -7.97 -4.18
CA GLN A 65 -1.05 -6.92 -4.48
C GLN A 65 -1.63 -7.13 -5.88
N LYS A 66 -2.94 -6.88 -6.02
CA LYS A 66 -3.57 -6.77 -7.33
C LYS A 66 -3.04 -5.53 -8.08
N PRO A 67 -2.82 -5.62 -9.40
CA PRO A 67 -2.33 -4.51 -10.19
C PRO A 67 -3.38 -3.39 -10.29
N PHE A 68 -2.93 -2.21 -10.69
CA PHE A 68 -3.83 -1.12 -11.06
C PHE A 68 -4.07 -1.13 -12.57
N LYS A 69 -5.28 -0.75 -12.97
CA LYS A 69 -5.64 -0.46 -14.36
C LYS A 69 -6.13 0.98 -14.49
N VAL A 70 -5.96 1.55 -15.67
CA VAL A 70 -6.50 2.86 -16.01
C VAL A 70 -7.94 2.68 -16.51
N VAL A 71 -8.86 3.49 -15.99
CA VAL A 71 -10.25 3.56 -16.42
C VAL A 71 -10.47 4.67 -17.44
N LYS A 72 -11.68 4.72 -18.02
CA LYS A 72 -12.04 5.65 -19.11
C LYS A 72 -11.84 7.13 -18.76
N ASP A 73 -11.89 7.50 -17.49
CA ASP A 73 -11.66 8.86 -16.97
C ASP A 73 -10.16 9.17 -16.74
N GLY A 74 -9.26 8.26 -17.11
CA GLY A 74 -7.82 8.39 -16.91
C GLY A 74 -7.35 8.09 -15.48
N ARG A 75 -8.27 7.80 -14.53
CA ARG A 75 -7.91 7.44 -13.16
C ARG A 75 -7.43 6.00 -13.06
N GLN A 76 -6.69 5.72 -12.00
CA GLN A 76 -6.31 4.34 -11.67
C GLN A 76 -7.34 3.72 -10.73
N GLN A 77 -7.58 2.43 -10.91
CA GLN A 77 -8.31 1.60 -9.95
C GLN A 77 -7.64 0.24 -9.81
N THR A 78 -7.84 -0.44 -8.68
CA THR A 78 -7.43 -1.85 -8.56
C THR A 78 -8.16 -2.71 -9.59
N ASP A 79 -7.41 -3.52 -10.32
CA ASP A 79 -7.98 -4.50 -11.23
C ASP A 79 -8.43 -5.74 -10.44
N THR A 80 -9.70 -5.75 -10.03
CA THR A 80 -10.27 -6.85 -9.24
C THR A 80 -10.31 -8.18 -10.01
N ALA A 81 -10.36 -8.14 -11.34
CA ALA A 81 -10.39 -9.31 -12.21
C ALA A 81 -9.00 -9.95 -12.43
N ALA A 82 -7.93 -9.18 -12.28
CA ALA A 82 -6.56 -9.68 -12.41
C ALA A 82 -6.14 -10.51 -11.19
N GLY A 83 -5.18 -11.43 -11.38
CA GLY A 83 -4.47 -12.07 -10.28
C GLY A 83 -3.60 -11.09 -9.46
N TYR A 84 -2.98 -11.58 -8.39
CA TYR A 84 -1.99 -10.82 -7.66
C TYR A 84 -0.66 -10.85 -8.41
N THR A 85 -0.23 -9.72 -8.98
CA THR A 85 0.95 -9.64 -9.85
C THR A 85 2.09 -8.82 -9.27
N LEU A 86 1.81 -7.97 -8.27
CA LEU A 86 2.82 -7.19 -7.56
C LEU A 86 3.21 -7.93 -6.29
N MET A 87 4.47 -8.35 -6.18
CA MET A 87 4.97 -9.09 -5.02
C MET A 87 5.92 -8.24 -4.19
N TYR A 88 5.58 -8.06 -2.92
CA TYR A 88 6.43 -7.41 -1.93
C TYR A 88 7.03 -8.48 -1.02
N LYS A 89 8.36 -8.51 -0.94
CA LYS A 89 9.05 -9.34 0.06
C LYS A 89 8.84 -8.71 1.43
N LEU A 90 8.39 -9.52 2.39
CA LEU A 90 8.37 -9.10 3.79
C LEU A 90 9.82 -8.99 4.26
N ASP A 91 10.12 -7.88 4.93
CA ASP A 91 11.40 -7.62 5.58
C ASP A 91 11.11 -7.20 7.02
N ASN A 92 12.08 -7.37 7.91
CA ASN A 92 12.03 -7.04 9.33
C ASN A 92 12.01 -5.51 9.61
N CYS A 93 11.55 -4.72 8.63
CA CYS A 93 11.38 -3.28 8.72
C CYS A 93 12.63 -2.52 9.19
N THR A 94 13.83 -3.04 8.90
CA THR A 94 15.11 -2.43 9.30
C THR A 94 15.23 -0.98 8.81
N LYS A 95 14.65 -0.69 7.62
CA LYS A 95 14.63 0.63 6.99
C LYS A 95 13.65 1.64 7.63
N PHE A 96 12.71 1.20 8.47
CA PHE A 96 11.74 2.07 9.15
C PHE A 96 12.08 2.34 10.63
N LYS A 97 13.15 1.73 11.17
CA LYS A 97 13.59 1.93 12.57
C LYS A 97 14.23 3.30 12.84
N THR A 98 14.44 4.13 11.82
CA THR A 98 15.20 5.39 11.95
C THR A 98 14.38 6.62 12.35
N ALA A 99 13.13 6.47 12.77
CA ALA A 99 12.30 7.60 13.22
C ALA A 99 11.81 7.44 14.66
N VAL A 100 12.69 7.07 15.58
CA VAL A 100 12.52 7.47 16.98
C VAL A 100 13.28 8.77 17.15
N LYS A 101 12.57 9.90 17.04
CA LYS A 101 13.12 11.19 17.48
C LYS A 101 13.37 11.06 18.99
N PRO A 102 14.59 11.23 19.50
CA PRO A 102 14.81 11.27 20.95
C PRO A 102 14.05 12.47 21.49
N ALA A 103 13.17 12.24 22.47
CA ALA A 103 12.69 13.30 23.33
C ALA A 103 13.76 13.53 24.40
N LEU A 104 14.40 14.70 24.33
CA LEU A 104 14.99 15.43 25.46
C LEU A 104 14.76 16.92 25.18
#